data_AF-A0A1Q3X3I6-F1
#
_entry.id   AF-A0A1Q3X3I6-F1
#
_cell.length_a   1.000
_cell.length_b   1.000
_cell.length_c   1.000
_cell.angle_alpha   90.00
_cell.angle_beta   90.00
_cell.angle_gamma   90.00
#
_symmetry.space_group_name_H-M   'P 1'
#
loop_
_entity.id
_entity.type
_entity.pdbx_description
1 polymer ?
#
loop_
_entity_poly.entity_id
_entity_poly.type
_entity_poly.pdbx_seq_one_letter_code
_entity_poly.pdbx_strand_id
1 'polypeptide(L)'
;MQKLIYITLLLLCCQPQCRAQSMEDMDARMAYYLGRLSYWYLHADEEMGGADSLENNNDLFIEYLERTVIRHDSCLTAPFPLAVKEGLNISTSADQRMRIFAWDRKDDPDRQHIENIAAYMTYYDIRYTDIATFEKRNTPCYFYDAIIPVKTTEGTVFLALYHRTLPRRIEGIRAYGIVEHKLAKIPIFKDRTGTYSELTYYYALDDDDGKDKILLHFNDAHDKLYIPEIRDGYFKGDFMVYVLNEHNFEYDKHAR
;
A
#
# COMPACT_ATOMS: atom_id res chain seq x y z
N MET A 1 -5.69 -57.64 29.00
CA MET A 1 -6.47 -56.46 28.56
C MET A 1 -6.15 -55.16 29.32
N GLN A 2 -4.95 -55.00 29.92
CA GLN A 2 -4.56 -53.75 30.62
C GLN A 2 -3.35 -53.05 29.98
N LYS A 3 -2.59 -53.74 29.12
CA LYS A 3 -1.43 -53.18 28.43
C LYS A 3 -1.77 -52.41 27.13
N LEU A 4 -3.00 -52.54 26.63
CA LEU A 4 -3.45 -51.83 25.41
C LEU A 4 -3.99 -50.42 25.68
N ILE A 5 -4.31 -50.10 26.93
CA ILE A 5 -4.95 -48.81 27.32
C ILE A 5 -3.90 -47.69 27.48
N TYR A 6 -2.66 -48.03 27.84
CA TYR A 6 -1.60 -47.04 28.06
C TYR A 6 -1.00 -46.48 26.76
N ILE A 7 -1.13 -47.19 25.63
CA ILE A 7 -0.60 -46.72 24.33
C ILE A 7 -1.54 -45.69 23.70
N THR A 8 -2.84 -45.74 23.98
CA THR A 8 -3.82 -44.77 23.45
C THR A 8 -3.83 -43.45 24.22
N LEU A 9 -3.47 -43.46 25.52
CA LEU A 9 -3.45 -42.24 26.35
C LEU A 9 -2.19 -41.38 26.15
N LEU A 10 -1.08 -41.95 25.68
CA LEU A 10 0.18 -41.21 25.48
C LEU A 10 0.26 -40.45 24.14
N LEU A 11 -0.65 -40.73 23.20
CA LEU A 11 -0.69 -40.12 21.86
C LEU A 11 -1.56 -38.85 21.79
N LEU A 12 -2.28 -38.50 22.86
CA LEU A 12 -3.16 -37.32 22.93
C LEU A 12 -2.47 -36.05 23.46
N CYS A 13 -1.25 -36.14 23.99
CA CYS A 13 -0.55 -34.99 24.59
C CYS A 13 0.52 -34.34 23.68
N CYS A 14 0.78 -34.89 22.50
CA CYS A 14 1.71 -34.33 21.51
C CYS A 14 0.98 -33.86 20.24
N GLN A 15 -0.16 -33.20 20.39
CA GLN A 15 -0.62 -32.31 19.32
C GLN A 15 0.36 -31.12 19.32
N PRO A 16 1.18 -30.91 18.27
CA PRO A 16 1.91 -29.65 18.16
C PRO A 16 0.84 -28.56 18.14
N GLN A 17 0.70 -27.83 19.24
CA GLN A 17 0.00 -26.56 19.25
C GLN A 17 0.83 -25.64 18.37
N CYS A 18 0.63 -25.72 17.06
CA CYS A 18 0.88 -24.63 16.16
C CYS A 18 -0.04 -23.52 16.66
N ARG A 19 0.40 -22.76 17.66
CA ARG A 19 -0.30 -21.55 18.07
C ARG A 19 -0.15 -20.62 16.89
N ALA A 20 -1.19 -20.61 16.04
CA ALA A 20 -1.37 -19.55 15.09
C ALA A 20 -1.23 -18.24 15.87
N GLN A 21 -0.29 -17.40 15.45
CA GLN A 21 -0.10 -16.10 16.06
C GLN A 21 -1.44 -15.35 15.98
N SER A 22 -1.87 -14.72 17.08
CA SER A 22 -3.11 -13.97 17.07
C SER A 22 -2.93 -12.69 16.25
N MET A 23 -4.02 -12.13 15.74
CA MET A 23 -3.96 -10.87 14.98
C MET A 23 -3.51 -9.70 15.87
N GLU A 24 -3.81 -9.76 17.17
CA GLU A 24 -3.33 -8.83 18.18
C GLU A 24 -1.80 -8.94 18.38
N ASP A 25 -1.27 -10.16 18.45
CA ASP A 25 0.18 -10.38 18.53
C ASP A 25 0.88 -9.88 17.27
N MET A 26 0.23 -10.00 16.11
CA MET A 26 0.77 -9.47 14.85
C MET A 26 0.80 -7.95 14.86
N ASP A 27 -0.29 -7.31 15.24
CA ASP A 27 -0.42 -5.85 15.35
C ASP A 27 0.62 -5.26 16.31
N ALA A 28 0.72 -5.83 17.52
CA ALA A 28 1.70 -5.41 18.52
C ALA A 28 3.14 -5.58 18.03
N ARG A 29 3.43 -6.63 17.25
CA ARG A 29 4.77 -6.84 16.69
C ARG A 29 5.08 -5.86 15.57
N MET A 30 4.13 -5.56 14.68
CA MET A 30 4.30 -4.51 13.66
C MET A 30 4.56 -3.16 14.32
N ALA A 31 3.73 -2.79 15.32
CA ALA A 31 3.90 -1.58 16.10
C ALA A 31 5.28 -1.49 16.77
N TYR A 32 5.78 -2.61 17.33
CA TYR A 32 7.11 -2.67 17.91
C TYR A 32 8.22 -2.31 16.90
N TYR A 33 8.19 -2.85 15.69
CA TYR A 33 9.20 -2.53 14.67
C TYR A 33 9.12 -1.07 14.23
N LEU A 34 7.91 -0.54 13.98
CA LEU A 34 7.70 0.85 13.59
C LEU A 34 8.09 1.84 14.69
N GLY A 35 7.79 1.53 15.94
CA GLY A 35 8.23 2.31 17.10
C GLY A 35 9.75 2.35 17.21
N ARG A 36 10.44 1.23 16.90
CA ARG A 36 11.91 1.21 16.84
C ARG A 36 12.49 2.01 15.69
N LEU A 37 11.83 2.09 14.52
CA LEU A 37 12.25 3.00 13.46
C LEU A 37 12.20 4.45 13.95
N SER A 38 11.11 4.82 14.62
CA SER A 38 10.96 6.15 15.20
C SER A 38 12.02 6.46 16.26
N TYR A 39 12.34 5.49 17.12
CA TYR A 39 13.42 5.64 18.10
C TYR A 39 14.77 5.87 17.41
N TRP A 40 15.17 4.98 16.50
CA TRP A 40 16.46 5.09 15.86
C TRP A 40 16.59 6.34 15.01
N TYR A 41 15.54 6.77 14.32
CA TYR A 41 15.53 8.04 13.59
C TYR A 41 15.88 9.24 14.47
N LEU A 42 15.36 9.28 15.71
CA LEU A 42 15.60 10.40 16.63
C LEU A 42 16.97 10.35 17.32
N HIS A 43 17.60 9.17 17.39
CA HIS A 43 18.82 8.93 18.15
C HIS A 43 20.00 8.45 17.29
N ALA A 44 19.84 8.37 15.97
CA ALA A 44 20.83 7.79 15.06
C ALA A 44 22.20 8.49 15.13
N ASP A 45 22.19 9.80 15.34
CA ASP A 45 23.40 10.63 15.43
C ASP A 45 24.04 10.61 16.84
N GLU A 46 23.29 10.19 17.86
CA GLU A 46 23.73 10.15 19.25
C GLU A 46 24.38 8.81 19.61
N GLU A 47 23.99 7.72 18.93
CA GLU A 47 24.47 6.37 19.18
C GLU A 47 25.39 5.85 18.06
N MET A 48 26.54 5.29 18.44
CA MET A 48 27.43 4.63 17.49
C MET A 48 26.71 3.46 16.80
N GLY A 49 26.57 3.52 15.48
CA GLY A 49 25.85 2.50 14.69
C GLY A 49 24.33 2.70 14.66
N GLY A 50 23.82 3.87 15.05
CA GLY A 50 22.40 4.21 14.98
C GLY A 50 21.82 4.11 13.55
N ALA A 51 22.56 4.56 12.54
CA ALA A 51 22.17 4.43 11.13
C ALA A 51 22.05 2.96 10.68
N ASP A 52 23.05 2.13 10.98
CA ASP A 52 23.01 0.68 10.68
C ASP A 52 21.83 0.00 11.40
N SER A 53 21.54 0.44 12.63
CA SER A 53 20.42 -0.08 13.43
C SER A 53 19.06 0.30 12.84
N LEU A 54 18.94 1.50 12.25
CA LEU A 54 17.76 1.95 11.54
C LEU A 54 17.53 1.13 10.26
N GLU A 55 18.55 0.98 9.42
CA GLU A 55 18.48 0.19 8.19
C GLU A 55 18.09 -1.27 8.49
N ASN A 56 18.81 -1.91 9.41
CA ASN A 56 18.51 -3.27 9.84
C ASN A 56 17.10 -3.42 10.43
N ASN A 57 16.58 -2.41 11.14
CA ASN A 57 15.23 -2.46 11.66
C ASN A 57 14.15 -2.33 10.56
N ASN A 58 14.42 -1.58 9.47
CA ASN A 58 13.57 -1.56 8.29
C ASN A 58 13.54 -2.95 7.62
N ASP A 59 14.70 -3.56 7.40
CA ASP A 59 14.80 -4.90 6.79
C ASP A 59 14.04 -5.95 7.62
N LEU A 60 14.21 -5.93 8.94
CA LEU A 60 13.48 -6.81 9.85
C LEU A 60 11.97 -6.60 9.79
N PHE A 61 11.50 -5.36 9.60
CA PHE A 61 10.08 -5.08 9.46
C PHE A 61 9.52 -5.60 8.14
N ILE A 62 10.25 -5.40 7.02
CA ILE A 62 9.91 -5.95 5.70
C ILE A 62 9.78 -7.46 5.81
N GLU A 63 10.82 -8.15 6.29
CA GLU A 63 10.82 -9.61 6.43
C GLU A 63 9.65 -10.11 7.30
N TYR A 64 9.36 -9.40 8.39
CA TYR A 64 8.26 -9.75 9.27
C TYR A 64 6.91 -9.61 8.55
N LEU A 65 6.69 -8.49 7.85
CA LEU A 65 5.44 -8.22 7.13
C LEU A 65 5.23 -9.24 6.02
N GLU A 66 6.25 -9.55 5.22
CA GLU A 66 6.20 -10.58 4.17
C GLU A 66 5.80 -11.94 4.73
N ARG A 67 6.49 -12.40 5.78
CA ARG A 67 6.20 -13.71 6.40
C ARG A 67 4.81 -13.76 7.01
N THR A 68 4.33 -12.65 7.56
CA THR A 68 3.02 -12.57 8.22
C THR A 68 1.89 -12.57 7.20
N VAL A 69 1.99 -11.72 6.17
CA VAL A 69 0.96 -11.55 5.13
C VAL A 69 0.73 -12.84 4.34
N ILE A 70 1.78 -13.56 3.97
CA ILE A 70 1.67 -14.80 3.17
C ILE A 70 0.97 -15.92 3.97
N ARG A 71 1.13 -15.93 5.29
CA ARG A 71 0.70 -17.06 6.14
C ARG A 71 -0.71 -16.91 6.71
N HIS A 72 -1.29 -15.72 6.60
CA HIS A 72 -2.52 -15.38 7.30
C HIS A 72 -3.45 -14.55 6.43
N ASP A 73 -4.49 -15.18 5.87
CA ASP A 73 -5.43 -14.50 4.97
C ASP A 73 -6.17 -13.33 5.63
N SER A 74 -6.36 -13.39 6.94
CA SER A 74 -6.90 -12.31 7.75
C SER A 74 -6.07 -11.01 7.66
N CYS A 75 -4.81 -11.07 7.26
CA CYS A 75 -3.97 -9.88 7.06
C CYS A 75 -4.44 -8.99 5.90
N LEU A 76 -5.27 -9.49 4.97
CA LEU A 76 -5.88 -8.65 3.92
C LEU A 76 -6.98 -7.73 4.45
N THR A 77 -7.52 -7.99 5.65
CA THR A 77 -8.69 -7.27 6.17
C THR A 77 -8.53 -6.75 7.59
N ALA A 78 -7.60 -7.30 8.37
CA ALA A 78 -7.36 -6.89 9.76
C ALA A 78 -7.00 -5.39 9.89
N PRO A 79 -7.51 -4.67 10.90
CA PRO A 79 -7.34 -3.21 10.99
C PRO A 79 -5.97 -2.74 11.51
N PHE A 80 -5.22 -3.59 12.23
CA PHE A 80 -3.90 -3.29 12.82
C PHE A 80 -3.79 -1.89 13.50
N PRO A 81 -4.68 -1.56 14.45
CA PRO A 81 -4.73 -0.23 15.05
C PRO A 81 -3.44 0.20 15.77
N LEU A 82 -2.69 -0.72 16.39
CA LEU A 82 -1.43 -0.39 17.05
C LEU A 82 -0.36 0.00 16.02
N ALA A 83 -0.22 -0.78 14.95
CA ALA A 83 0.72 -0.49 13.88
C ALA A 83 0.39 0.82 13.16
N VAL A 84 -0.91 1.08 12.91
CA VAL A 84 -1.38 2.33 12.32
C VAL A 84 -1.01 3.53 13.19
N LYS A 85 -1.17 3.41 14.52
CA LYS A 85 -0.76 4.45 15.46
C LYS A 85 0.74 4.75 15.39
N GLU A 86 1.57 3.74 15.11
CA GLU A 86 3.02 3.88 14.95
C GLU A 86 3.46 4.30 13.53
N GLY A 87 2.52 4.67 12.66
CA GLY A 87 2.81 5.25 11.34
C GLY A 87 2.66 4.29 10.16
N LEU A 88 2.06 3.12 10.34
CA LEU A 88 1.68 2.26 9.22
C LEU A 88 0.46 2.83 8.49
N ASN A 89 0.60 3.18 7.22
CA ASN A 89 -0.51 3.42 6.32
C ASN A 89 -0.99 2.08 5.74
N ILE A 90 -2.30 1.83 5.79
CA ILE A 90 -2.92 0.64 5.23
C ILE A 90 -4.07 1.08 4.34
N SER A 91 -4.00 0.76 3.06
CA SER A 91 -5.11 0.95 2.13
C SER A 91 -5.61 -0.40 1.63
N THR A 92 -6.91 -0.65 1.72
CA THR A 92 -7.53 -1.93 1.33
C THR A 92 -8.61 -1.67 0.30
N SER A 93 -8.66 -2.49 -0.75
CA SER A 93 -9.73 -2.42 -1.73
C SER A 93 -11.07 -2.79 -1.11
N ALA A 94 -12.16 -2.18 -1.60
CA ALA A 94 -13.50 -2.43 -1.09
C ALA A 94 -13.93 -3.92 -1.20
N ASP A 95 -13.41 -4.63 -2.22
CA ASP A 95 -13.61 -6.06 -2.40
C ASP A 95 -12.67 -6.94 -1.57
N GLN A 96 -11.79 -6.32 -0.76
CA GLN A 96 -10.83 -6.98 0.14
C GLN A 96 -9.82 -7.89 -0.57
N ARG A 97 -9.64 -7.71 -1.88
CA ARG A 97 -8.73 -8.53 -2.70
C ARG A 97 -7.34 -7.96 -2.84
N MET A 98 -7.13 -6.69 -2.51
CA MET A 98 -5.83 -6.05 -2.54
C MET A 98 -5.68 -5.11 -1.35
N ARG A 99 -4.50 -5.12 -0.75
CA ARG A 99 -4.11 -4.24 0.34
C ARG A 99 -2.69 -3.76 0.11
N ILE A 100 -2.43 -2.49 0.37
CA ILE A 100 -1.08 -1.93 0.38
C ILE A 100 -0.77 -1.47 1.80
N PHE A 101 0.36 -1.93 2.31
CA PHE A 101 0.99 -1.44 3.53
C PHE A 101 2.08 -0.46 3.12
N ALA A 102 2.12 0.72 3.73
CA ALA A 102 3.15 1.72 3.46
C ALA A 102 3.63 2.38 4.75
N TRP A 103 4.93 2.66 4.86
CA TRP A 103 5.52 3.35 6.02
C TRP A 103 6.72 4.17 5.59
N ASP A 104 7.10 5.15 6.41
CA ASP A 104 8.32 5.93 6.23
C ASP A 104 9.52 5.14 6.77
N ARG A 105 10.59 4.99 5.98
CA ARG A 105 11.86 4.36 6.40
C ARG A 105 12.56 5.19 7.47
N LYS A 106 12.30 6.50 7.49
CA LYS A 106 12.92 7.48 8.37
C LYS A 106 14.45 7.52 8.27
N ASP A 107 15.00 7.27 7.09
CA ASP A 107 16.46 7.27 6.84
C ASP A 107 16.97 8.59 6.26
N ASP A 108 16.09 9.54 5.97
CA ASP A 108 16.44 10.89 5.53
C ASP A 108 15.45 11.92 6.13
N PRO A 109 15.91 12.92 6.90
CA PRO A 109 15.04 13.93 7.50
C PRO A 109 14.52 14.96 6.48
N ASP A 110 15.23 15.16 5.37
CA ASP A 110 14.91 16.13 4.33
C ASP A 110 14.08 15.51 3.19
N ARG A 111 13.99 14.17 3.17
CA ARG A 111 13.26 13.41 2.15
C ARG A 111 12.40 12.34 2.77
N GLN A 112 11.18 12.24 2.26
CA GLN A 112 10.31 11.15 2.65
C GLN A 112 10.64 9.91 1.79
N HIS A 113 11.31 8.93 2.39
CA HIS A 113 11.56 7.62 1.79
C HIS A 113 10.52 6.63 2.29
N ILE A 114 9.55 6.35 1.42
CA ILE A 114 8.43 5.46 1.75
C ILE A 114 8.78 4.06 1.26
N GLU A 115 8.43 3.06 2.04
CA GLU A 115 8.39 1.65 1.61
C GLU A 115 6.95 1.20 1.48
N ASN A 116 6.70 0.25 0.57
CA ASN A 116 5.37 -0.29 0.41
C ASN A 116 5.34 -1.74 -0.10
N ILE A 117 4.48 -2.53 0.54
CA ILE A 117 4.22 -3.91 0.17
C ILE A 117 2.74 -4.06 -0.18
N ALA A 118 2.46 -4.54 -1.38
CA ALA A 118 1.13 -4.96 -1.78
C ALA A 118 0.90 -6.42 -1.40
N ALA A 119 -0.19 -6.71 -0.72
CA ALA A 119 -0.77 -8.02 -0.53
C ALA A 119 -2.00 -8.17 -1.44
N TYR A 120 -2.17 -9.29 -2.12
CA TYR A 120 -3.28 -9.47 -3.06
C TYR A 120 -3.72 -10.93 -3.19
N MET A 121 -5.02 -11.11 -3.37
CA MET A 121 -5.67 -12.41 -3.53
C MET A 121 -5.62 -12.84 -5.00
N THR A 122 -4.91 -13.92 -5.27
CA THR A 122 -4.98 -14.63 -6.55
C THR A 122 -6.09 -15.68 -6.52
N TYR A 123 -6.25 -16.45 -7.60
CA TYR A 123 -7.16 -17.59 -7.60
C TYR A 123 -6.74 -18.72 -6.65
N TYR A 124 -5.45 -18.85 -6.36
CA TYR A 124 -4.90 -19.99 -5.59
C TYR A 124 -4.56 -19.63 -4.15
N ASP A 125 -4.06 -18.42 -3.94
CA ASP A 125 -3.38 -18.01 -2.72
C ASP A 125 -3.33 -16.49 -2.60
N ILE A 126 -2.96 -16.03 -1.41
CA ILE A 126 -2.52 -14.65 -1.21
C ILE A 126 -1.05 -14.56 -1.55
N ARG A 127 -0.72 -13.52 -2.29
CA ARG A 127 0.65 -13.16 -2.62
C ARG A 127 0.97 -11.78 -2.14
N TYR A 128 2.26 -11.50 -2.14
CA TYR A 128 2.76 -10.18 -1.87
C TYR A 128 3.72 -9.74 -2.96
N THR A 129 3.93 -8.44 -3.07
CA THR A 129 4.92 -7.84 -3.96
C THR A 129 5.35 -6.52 -3.34
N ASP A 130 6.67 -6.37 -3.16
CA ASP A 130 7.25 -5.05 -2.93
C ASP A 130 6.99 -4.19 -4.17
N ILE A 131 6.24 -3.10 -4.00
CA ILE A 131 5.87 -2.22 -5.12
C ILE A 131 7.09 -1.49 -5.68
N ALA A 132 8.14 -1.26 -4.87
CA ALA A 132 9.38 -0.64 -5.33
C ALA A 132 10.06 -1.45 -6.45
N THR A 133 9.77 -2.75 -6.56
CA THR A 133 10.27 -3.61 -7.66
C THR A 133 9.76 -3.19 -9.04
N PHE A 134 8.63 -2.49 -9.12
CA PHE A 134 8.14 -1.92 -10.39
C PHE A 134 8.88 -0.64 -10.78
N GLU A 135 9.60 -0.03 -9.85
CA GLU A 135 10.31 1.20 -10.06
C GLU A 135 11.79 0.96 -10.33
N LYS A 136 12.47 1.99 -10.84
CA LYS A 136 13.95 1.98 -10.86
C LYS A 136 14.44 2.05 -9.42
N ARG A 137 15.53 1.33 -9.11
CA ARG A 137 16.20 1.40 -7.80
C ARG A 137 16.34 2.86 -7.35
N ASN A 138 15.93 3.16 -6.12
CA ASN A 138 15.90 4.50 -5.49
C ASN A 138 14.80 5.45 -6.01
N THR A 139 13.74 4.94 -6.65
CA THR A 139 12.56 5.77 -6.92
C THR A 139 11.74 5.86 -5.64
N PRO A 140 11.46 7.07 -5.15
CA PRO A 140 10.70 7.24 -3.93
C PRO A 140 9.26 6.73 -4.13
N CYS A 141 8.86 5.84 -3.24
CA CYS A 141 7.53 5.27 -3.17
C CYS A 141 6.53 6.26 -2.54
N TYR A 142 5.28 5.82 -2.37
CA TYR A 142 4.16 6.67 -1.96
C TYR A 142 3.32 6.00 -0.87
N PHE A 143 2.63 6.82 -0.07
CA PHE A 143 1.51 6.38 0.77
C PHE A 143 0.28 6.20 -0.11
N TYR A 144 -0.64 5.32 0.32
CA TYR A 144 -1.86 5.05 -0.43
C TYR A 144 -3.08 5.42 0.38
N ASP A 145 -3.94 6.24 -0.21
CA ASP A 145 -5.16 6.74 0.45
C ASP A 145 -6.33 5.79 0.21
N ALA A 146 -6.44 5.26 -1.01
CA ALA A 146 -7.52 4.37 -1.40
C ALA A 146 -7.06 3.38 -2.47
N ILE A 147 -7.71 2.22 -2.51
CA ILE A 147 -7.61 1.26 -3.61
C ILE A 147 -9.02 0.98 -4.10
N ILE A 148 -9.31 1.37 -5.34
CA ILE A 148 -10.65 1.29 -5.91
C ILE A 148 -10.65 0.17 -6.96
N PRO A 149 -11.37 -0.94 -6.72
CA PRO A 149 -11.49 -2.01 -7.71
C PRO A 149 -12.49 -1.59 -8.80
N VAL A 150 -12.04 -1.61 -10.04
CA VAL A 150 -12.83 -1.31 -11.23
C VAL A 150 -12.90 -2.54 -12.12
N LYS A 151 -14.08 -2.82 -12.69
CA LYS A 151 -14.27 -3.94 -13.63
C LYS A 151 -14.07 -3.45 -15.06
N THR A 152 -13.26 -4.20 -15.80
CA THR A 152 -13.10 -4.07 -17.26
C THR A 152 -13.38 -5.42 -17.90
N THR A 153 -13.42 -5.48 -19.22
CA THR A 153 -13.54 -6.75 -19.96
C THR A 153 -12.35 -7.69 -19.73
N GLU A 154 -11.19 -7.16 -19.37
CA GLU A 154 -9.96 -7.93 -19.13
C GLU A 154 -9.84 -8.42 -17.69
N GLY A 155 -10.63 -7.88 -16.76
CA GLY A 155 -10.65 -8.31 -15.38
C GLY A 155 -10.90 -7.19 -14.39
N THR A 156 -10.38 -7.35 -13.17
CA THR A 156 -10.44 -6.31 -12.15
C THR A 156 -9.13 -5.54 -12.16
N VAL A 157 -9.24 -4.22 -12.31
CA VAL A 157 -8.13 -3.27 -12.18
C VAL A 157 -8.27 -2.54 -10.87
N PHE A 158 -7.22 -2.51 -10.07
CA PHE A 158 -7.16 -1.82 -8.79
C PHE A 158 -6.52 -0.45 -9.00
N LEU A 159 -7.32 0.60 -8.87
CA LEU A 159 -6.85 1.97 -8.92
C LEU A 159 -6.36 2.41 -7.54
N ALA A 160 -5.05 2.46 -7.37
CA ALA A 160 -4.42 2.83 -6.11
C ALA A 160 -4.09 4.33 -6.12
N LEU A 161 -4.81 5.10 -5.32
CA LEU A 161 -4.61 6.53 -5.13
C LEU A 161 -3.48 6.72 -4.14
N TYR A 162 -2.51 7.57 -4.49
CA TYR A 162 -1.31 7.74 -3.70
C TYR A 162 -0.91 9.20 -3.53
N HIS A 163 -0.13 9.45 -2.48
CA HIS A 163 0.47 10.75 -2.25
C HIS A 163 1.87 10.65 -1.61
N ARG A 164 2.58 11.77 -1.69
CA ARG A 164 3.77 12.08 -0.88
C ARG A 164 3.79 13.57 -0.61
N THR A 165 4.23 13.99 0.57
CA THR A 165 4.16 15.41 0.97
C THR A 165 5.50 16.14 0.88
N LEU A 166 6.63 15.42 0.96
CA LEU A 166 7.96 16.02 0.92
C LEU A 166 8.77 15.59 -0.32
N PRO A 167 9.57 16.51 -0.91
CA PRO A 167 9.71 17.96 -0.59
C PRO A 167 8.62 18.84 -1.24
N ARG A 168 7.73 18.26 -2.06
CA ARG A 168 6.53 18.89 -2.61
C ARG A 168 5.40 17.87 -2.53
N ARG A 169 4.15 18.36 -2.51
CA ARG A 169 2.98 17.50 -2.60
C ARG A 169 2.92 16.87 -3.99
N ILE A 170 2.96 15.55 -3.99
CA ILE A 170 2.75 14.70 -5.15
C ILE A 170 1.50 13.90 -4.85
N GLU A 171 0.59 13.87 -5.81
CA GLU A 171 -0.56 12.99 -5.77
C GLU A 171 -0.68 12.31 -7.12
N GLY A 172 -1.31 11.14 -7.11
CA GLY A 172 -1.54 10.42 -8.34
C GLY A 172 -2.37 9.17 -8.13
N ILE A 173 -2.49 8.45 -9.22
CA ILE A 173 -3.21 7.20 -9.27
C ILE A 173 -2.44 6.22 -10.13
N ARG A 174 -2.35 4.99 -9.65
CA ARG A 174 -1.71 3.90 -10.37
C ARG A 174 -2.69 2.76 -10.54
N ALA A 175 -2.73 2.20 -11.73
CA ALA A 175 -3.56 1.07 -12.06
C ALA A 175 -2.75 -0.22 -11.96
N TYR A 176 -3.24 -1.13 -11.12
CA TYR A 176 -2.69 -2.46 -10.96
C TYR A 176 -3.68 -3.53 -11.40
N GLY A 177 -3.17 -4.67 -11.84
CA GLY A 177 -3.95 -5.86 -12.14
C GLY A 177 -3.17 -7.11 -11.75
N ILE A 178 -3.87 -8.24 -11.69
CA ILE A 178 -3.26 -9.53 -11.40
C ILE A 178 -3.17 -10.31 -12.71
N VAL A 179 -1.98 -10.36 -13.30
CA VAL A 179 -1.68 -11.04 -14.56
C VAL A 179 -0.79 -12.24 -14.26
N GLU A 180 -1.21 -13.44 -14.68
CA GLU A 180 -0.48 -14.69 -14.40
C GLU A 180 -0.11 -14.86 -12.91
N HIS A 181 -1.06 -14.52 -12.03
CA HIS A 181 -0.90 -14.59 -10.57
C HIS A 181 0.17 -13.64 -10.00
N LYS A 182 0.56 -12.61 -10.74
CA LYS A 182 1.47 -11.55 -10.27
C LYS A 182 0.79 -10.20 -10.39
N LEU A 183 1.06 -9.33 -9.43
CA LEU A 183 0.69 -7.93 -9.55
C LEU A 183 1.50 -7.29 -10.68
N ALA A 184 0.85 -6.51 -11.53
CA ALA A 184 1.48 -5.77 -12.62
C ALA A 184 0.82 -4.40 -12.78
N LYS A 185 1.58 -3.41 -13.25
CA LYS A 185 1.03 -2.13 -13.69
C LYS A 185 0.23 -2.34 -14.99
N ILE A 186 -1.01 -1.85 -15.02
CA ILE A 186 -1.91 -2.02 -16.18
C ILE A 186 -2.11 -0.66 -16.86
N PRO A 187 -1.72 -0.52 -18.14
CA PRO A 187 -2.02 0.70 -18.89
C PRO A 187 -3.53 0.82 -19.10
N ILE A 188 -4.18 1.78 -18.44
CA ILE A 188 -5.63 1.99 -18.49
C ILE A 188 -6.02 3.45 -18.71
N PHE A 189 -5.15 4.41 -18.41
CA PHE A 189 -5.43 5.83 -18.57
C PHE A 189 -5.02 6.26 -19.97
N LYS A 190 -6.00 6.51 -20.83
CA LYS A 190 -5.78 6.83 -22.24
C LYS A 190 -6.07 8.31 -22.52
N ASP A 191 -5.12 8.93 -23.21
CA ASP A 191 -5.27 10.27 -23.76
C ASP A 191 -4.87 10.29 -25.24
N ARG A 192 -4.62 11.48 -25.80
CA ARG A 192 -4.24 11.65 -27.21
C ARG A 192 -2.81 11.19 -27.51
N THR A 193 -1.98 11.05 -26.50
CA THR A 193 -0.54 10.79 -26.58
C THR A 193 -0.18 9.35 -26.27
N GLY A 194 -1.02 8.64 -25.52
CA GLY A 194 -0.81 7.22 -25.25
C GLY A 194 -1.78 6.61 -24.24
N THR A 195 -1.38 5.45 -23.73
CA THR A 195 -2.08 4.76 -22.65
C THR A 195 -1.08 4.49 -21.53
N TYR A 196 -1.43 4.92 -20.33
CA TYR A 196 -0.55 4.96 -19.17
C TYR A 196 -1.12 4.13 -18.04
N SER A 197 -0.24 3.56 -17.21
CA SER A 197 -0.61 2.85 -15.99
C SER A 197 -0.61 3.74 -14.75
N GLU A 198 -0.19 4.99 -14.91
CA GLU A 198 -0.04 5.95 -13.82
C GLU A 198 -0.31 7.36 -14.34
N LEU A 199 -1.01 8.16 -13.54
CA LEU A 199 -1.12 9.60 -13.71
C LEU A 199 -0.60 10.26 -12.43
N THR A 200 0.41 11.13 -12.56
CA THR A 200 1.02 11.86 -11.43
C THR A 200 0.88 13.36 -11.66
N TYR A 201 0.57 14.11 -10.61
CA TYR A 201 0.65 15.57 -10.61
C TYR A 201 1.36 16.10 -9.36
N TYR A 202 1.91 17.29 -9.51
CA TYR A 202 2.70 17.99 -8.50
C TYR A 202 2.06 19.34 -8.28
N TYR A 203 1.90 19.76 -7.04
CA TYR A 203 1.42 21.10 -6.74
C TYR A 203 2.04 21.64 -5.46
N ALA A 204 2.10 22.97 -5.36
CA ALA A 204 2.47 23.66 -4.14
C ALA A 204 1.28 23.61 -3.16
N LEU A 205 1.58 23.36 -1.89
CA LEU A 205 0.60 23.56 -0.83
C LEU A 205 0.55 25.06 -0.54
N ASP A 206 -0.56 25.72 -0.85
CA ASP A 206 -0.82 27.06 -0.31
C ASP A 206 -0.97 26.97 1.21
N ASP A 207 -0.48 27.98 1.93
CA ASP A 207 -0.24 27.87 3.37
C ASP A 207 -1.50 27.68 4.24
N ASP A 208 -2.69 27.99 3.72
CA ASP A 208 -3.87 28.21 4.58
C ASP A 208 -5.09 27.29 4.39
N ASP A 209 -5.31 26.53 3.31
CA ASP A 209 -6.64 25.87 3.14
C ASP A 209 -6.69 24.49 2.43
N GLY A 210 -5.56 23.83 2.18
CA GLY A 210 -5.56 22.61 1.34
C GLY A 210 -4.61 21.48 1.74
N LYS A 211 -3.89 21.59 2.86
CA LYS A 211 -2.78 20.68 3.21
C LYS A 211 -3.19 19.21 3.34
N ASP A 212 -4.46 18.93 3.65
CA ASP A 212 -4.94 17.57 3.90
C ASP A 212 -5.95 17.05 2.85
N LYS A 213 -6.31 17.85 1.84
CA LYS A 213 -7.32 17.42 0.86
C LYS A 213 -6.67 16.74 -0.34
N ILE A 214 -6.83 15.41 -0.43
CA ILE A 214 -6.61 14.68 -1.68
C ILE A 214 -7.59 15.21 -2.72
N LEU A 215 -7.08 15.75 -3.82
CA LEU A 215 -7.92 16.38 -4.85
C LEU A 215 -8.44 15.38 -5.86
N LEU A 216 -7.63 14.36 -6.18
CA LEU A 216 -8.03 13.27 -7.05
C LEU A 216 -9.12 12.44 -6.39
N HIS A 217 -10.20 12.22 -7.14
CA HIS A 217 -11.28 11.35 -6.68
C HIS A 217 -11.92 10.63 -7.85
N PHE A 218 -12.44 9.45 -7.57
CA PHE A 218 -13.25 8.67 -8.49
C PHE A 218 -14.71 8.72 -8.05
N ASN A 219 -15.59 8.93 -9.02
CA ASN A 219 -17.02 8.95 -8.85
C ASN A 219 -17.60 7.65 -9.42
N ASP A 220 -17.75 6.65 -8.56
CA ASP A 220 -18.28 5.32 -8.88
C ASP A 220 -19.67 5.38 -9.53
N ALA A 221 -20.51 6.37 -9.18
CA ALA A 221 -21.87 6.47 -9.73
C ALA A 221 -21.90 6.93 -11.20
N HIS A 222 -20.81 7.52 -11.68
CA HIS A 222 -20.71 8.05 -13.04
C HIS A 222 -19.50 7.51 -13.80
N ASP A 223 -18.76 6.56 -13.23
CA ASP A 223 -17.58 5.96 -13.85
C ASP A 223 -16.56 7.03 -14.30
N LYS A 224 -16.40 8.07 -13.47
CA LYS A 224 -15.57 9.24 -13.77
C LYS A 224 -14.44 9.39 -12.79
N LEU A 225 -13.22 9.53 -13.30
CA LEU A 225 -12.04 9.89 -12.55
C LEU A 225 -11.72 11.38 -12.79
N TYR A 226 -11.62 12.13 -11.70
CA TYR A 226 -11.34 13.56 -11.71
C TYR A 226 -9.90 13.80 -11.27
N ILE A 227 -9.07 14.28 -12.19
CA ILE A 227 -7.68 14.65 -11.94
C ILE A 227 -7.59 16.17 -11.89
N PRO A 228 -7.05 16.79 -10.84
CA PRO A 228 -6.95 18.25 -10.78
C PRO A 228 -6.06 18.79 -11.91
N GLU A 229 -6.49 19.88 -12.53
CA GLU A 229 -5.67 20.62 -13.47
C GLU A 229 -4.76 21.59 -12.70
N ILE A 230 -3.46 21.37 -12.81
CA ILE A 230 -2.44 22.20 -12.15
C ILE A 230 -1.91 23.23 -13.15
N ARG A 231 -2.00 24.51 -12.79
CA ARG A 231 -1.45 25.64 -13.57
C ARG A 231 -0.48 26.43 -12.72
N ASP A 232 0.73 26.66 -13.25
CA ASP A 232 1.84 27.33 -12.56
C ASP A 232 2.21 26.71 -11.19
N GLY A 233 1.98 25.40 -11.04
CA GLY A 233 2.23 24.69 -9.80
C GLY A 233 1.09 24.76 -8.77
N TYR A 234 -0.06 25.34 -9.11
CA TYR A 234 -1.21 25.46 -8.21
C TYR A 234 -2.48 24.84 -8.81
N PHE A 235 -3.31 24.26 -7.96
CA PHE A 235 -4.66 23.87 -8.33
C PHE A 235 -5.54 25.11 -8.49
N LYS A 236 -6.26 25.23 -9.62
CA LYS A 236 -7.09 26.41 -9.95
C LYS A 236 -8.60 26.14 -9.96
N GLY A 237 -9.03 24.97 -9.49
CA GLY A 237 -10.46 24.61 -9.38
C GLY A 237 -11.01 23.78 -10.56
N ASP A 238 -10.22 23.57 -11.61
CA ASP A 238 -10.61 22.78 -12.79
C ASP A 238 -10.09 21.34 -12.68
N PHE A 239 -10.82 20.39 -13.30
CA PHE A 239 -10.43 18.98 -13.35
C PHE A 239 -10.38 18.47 -14.79
N MET A 240 -9.37 17.66 -15.09
CA MET A 240 -9.39 16.75 -16.22
C MET A 240 -10.26 15.55 -15.84
N VAL A 241 -11.25 15.24 -16.69
CA VAL A 241 -12.18 14.14 -16.47
C VAL A 241 -11.83 12.98 -17.39
N TYR A 242 -11.64 11.82 -16.78
CA TYR A 242 -11.50 10.54 -17.50
C TYR A 242 -12.77 9.73 -17.27
N VAL A 243 -13.36 9.21 -18.35
CA VAL A 243 -14.56 8.38 -18.29
C VAL A 243 -14.16 6.93 -18.54
N LEU A 244 -14.53 6.02 -17.64
CA LEU A 244 -14.34 4.60 -17.82
C LEU A 244 -15.32 4.07 -18.88
N ASN A 245 -14.77 3.40 -19.88
CA ASN A 245 -15.50 2.53 -20.79
C ASN A 245 -15.24 1.05 -20.44
N GLU A 246 -15.65 0.12 -21.30
CA GLU A 246 -15.48 -1.33 -21.07
C GLU A 246 -14.02 -1.77 -20.88
N HIS A 247 -13.04 -0.98 -21.32
CA HIS A 247 -11.63 -1.34 -21.36
C HIS A 247 -10.73 -0.39 -20.56
N ASN A 248 -10.98 0.92 -20.66
CA ASN A 248 -10.04 1.95 -20.21
C ASN A 248 -10.75 3.24 -19.77
N PHE A 249 -9.98 4.08 -19.07
CA PHE A 249 -10.34 5.45 -18.73
C PHE A 249 -9.88 6.36 -19.88
N GLU A 250 -10.81 6.94 -20.63
CA GLU A 250 -10.49 7.89 -21.71
C GLU A 250 -10.69 9.33 -21.25
N TYR A 251 -9.69 10.17 -21.50
CA TYR A 251 -9.81 11.61 -21.26
C TYR A 251 -10.92 12.22 -22.13
N ASP A 252 -11.90 12.86 -21.48
CA ASP A 252 -12.98 13.57 -22.14
C ASP A 252 -13.01 15.04 -21.70
N LYS A 253 -12.58 15.92 -22.60
CA LYS A 253 -12.60 17.38 -22.41
C LYS A 253 -14.01 17.99 -22.32
N HIS A 254 -15.05 17.22 -22.65
CA HIS A 254 -16.45 17.65 -22.62
C HIS A 254 -17.23 17.07 -21.44
N ALA A 255 -16.65 16.11 -20.72
CA ALA A 255 -17.24 15.58 -19.50
C ALA A 255 -17.12 16.62 -18.38
N ARG A 256 -18.24 16.85 -17.69
CA ARG A 256 -18.34 17.61 -16.43
C ARG A 256 -18.83 16.66 -15.35
#